data_AF-T0Y9U3-F1
#
_entry.id   AF-T0Y9U3-F1
#
_cell.length_a   1.000
_cell.length_b   1.000
_cell.length_c   1.000
_cell.angle_alpha   90.00
_cell.angle_beta   90.00
_cell.angle_gamma   90.00
#
_symmetry.space_group_name_H-M   'P 1'
#
loop_
_entity.id
_entity.type
_entity.pdbx_description
1 polymer ?
#
loop_
_entity_poly.entity_id
_entity_poly.type
_entity_poly.pdbx_seq_one_letter_code
_entity_poly.pdbx_strand_id
1 'polypeptide(L)'
;MVDDFGRERERYKIPYGALISVKENDEVAAGQVVATWDPHTHPVVTEVAGLVKFQDFIDGLTVTTQVDEVTGLSSTVVLDTKQRGGKDLRATVKLVNSKGKEVTFANTEIPAVYSLPAGAFVALEDGARVSVGDVIARIPQESSKTRDITGGLPRVADLFEARKPKDPAILAEKSGTVSFGKETKGKRRLIITSDDGDKYEELIPKWRQLNVFEGETVERGEVIADGEPNPHDILRLQGVEALANYLVREI
;
A
#
# COMPACT_ATOMS: atom_id res chain seq x y z
N MET A 1 14.62 -15.44 9.32
CA MET A 1 15.69 -15.72 10.29
C MET A 1 16.29 -17.08 9.97
N VAL A 2 17.63 -17.15 9.95
CA VAL A 2 18.39 -18.38 9.70
C VAL A 2 19.15 -18.81 10.95
N ASP A 3 19.44 -20.09 11.09
CA ASP A 3 20.38 -20.59 12.11
C ASP A 3 21.84 -20.44 11.67
N ASP A 4 22.78 -20.75 12.58
CA ASP A 4 24.24 -20.69 12.34
C ASP A 4 24.71 -21.60 11.20
N PHE A 5 23.86 -22.52 10.73
CA PHE A 5 24.12 -23.44 9.62
C PHE A 5 23.45 -22.97 8.31
N GLY A 6 22.87 -21.77 8.30
CA GLY A 6 22.17 -21.18 7.15
C GLY A 6 20.79 -21.76 6.88
N ARG A 7 20.21 -22.55 7.80
CA ARG A 7 18.88 -23.12 7.65
C ARG A 7 17.82 -22.11 8.10
N GLU A 8 16.80 -21.91 7.28
CA GLU A 8 15.66 -21.06 7.62
C GLU A 8 14.90 -21.63 8.82
N ARG A 9 14.77 -20.82 9.87
CA ARG A 9 13.99 -21.16 11.08
C ARG A 9 12.60 -20.54 11.07
N GLU A 10 12.55 -19.26 10.73
CA GLU A 10 11.33 -18.45 10.81
C GLU A 10 11.28 -17.48 9.63
N ARG A 11 10.08 -17.29 9.10
CA ARG A 11 9.79 -16.33 8.02
C ARG A 11 8.59 -15.49 8.44
N TYR A 12 8.78 -14.18 8.45
CA TYR A 12 7.75 -13.21 8.77
C TYR A 12 7.55 -12.29 7.59
N LYS A 13 6.30 -12.11 7.17
CA LYS A 13 5.96 -11.06 6.21
C LYS A 13 5.94 -9.73 6.95
N ILE A 14 6.74 -8.78 6.49
CA ILE A 14 6.82 -7.43 7.06
C ILE A 14 5.92 -6.51 6.24
N PRO A 15 4.98 -5.77 6.85
CA PRO A 15 4.13 -4.84 6.11
C PRO A 15 4.94 -3.62 5.62
N TYR A 16 4.46 -3.00 4.56
CA TYR A 16 5.07 -1.78 4.02
C TYR A 16 5.12 -0.66 5.07
N GLY A 17 6.24 0.06 5.09
CA GLY A 17 6.52 1.14 6.03
C GLY A 17 6.73 0.71 7.49
N ALA A 18 6.91 -0.58 7.75
CA ALA A 18 7.41 -1.04 9.04
C ALA A 18 8.84 -0.51 9.29
N LEU A 19 9.09 -0.12 10.53
CA LEU A 19 10.42 0.26 11.00
C LEU A 19 11.17 -1.00 11.39
N ILE A 20 12.21 -1.34 10.63
CA ILE A 20 13.09 -2.46 10.92
C ILE A 20 14.21 -1.97 11.85
N SER A 21 14.39 -2.63 12.99
CA SER A 21 15.35 -2.26 14.04
C SER A 21 16.70 -2.98 13.91
N VAL A 22 16.83 -3.90 12.96
CA VAL A 22 18.00 -4.76 12.72
C VAL A 22 18.46 -4.66 11.26
N LYS A 23 19.74 -4.93 11.01
CA LYS A 23 20.30 -4.98 9.65
C LYS A 23 20.34 -6.41 9.12
N GLU A 24 20.54 -6.52 7.81
CA GLU A 24 20.75 -7.80 7.16
C GLU A 24 21.99 -8.51 7.76
N ASN A 25 21.82 -9.78 8.14
CA ASN A 25 22.80 -10.62 8.84
C ASN A 25 23.15 -10.20 10.28
N ASP A 26 22.40 -9.28 10.91
CA ASP A 26 22.58 -9.03 12.34
C ASP A 26 22.17 -10.27 13.16
N GLU A 27 22.95 -10.58 14.19
CA GLU A 27 22.57 -11.59 15.18
C GLU A 27 21.41 -11.08 16.04
N VAL A 28 20.37 -11.91 16.17
CA VAL A 28 19.16 -11.56 16.93
C VAL A 28 18.91 -12.57 18.03
N ALA A 29 18.61 -12.08 19.23
CA ALA A 29 18.25 -12.93 20.36
C ALA A 29 16.77 -13.32 20.30
N ALA A 30 16.43 -14.49 20.87
CA ALA A 30 15.04 -14.89 21.02
C ALA A 30 14.24 -13.83 21.80
N GLY A 31 13.11 -13.39 21.24
CA GLY A 31 12.24 -12.36 21.82
C GLY A 31 12.65 -10.92 21.52
N GLN A 32 13.72 -10.69 20.75
CA GLN A 32 14.08 -9.36 20.29
C GLN A 32 13.07 -8.83 19.25
N VAL A 33 12.64 -7.58 19.43
CA VAL A 33 11.78 -6.89 18.45
C VAL A 33 12.64 -6.49 17.25
N VAL A 34 12.34 -7.06 16.08
CA VAL A 34 13.06 -6.82 14.81
C VAL A 34 12.35 -5.86 13.87
N ALA A 35 11.04 -5.68 14.03
CA ALA A 35 10.25 -4.75 13.25
C ALA A 35 9.05 -4.23 14.06
N THR A 36 8.68 -2.97 13.85
CA THR A 36 7.50 -2.33 14.45
C THR A 36 6.71 -1.56 13.39
N TRP A 37 5.38 -1.61 13.46
CA TRP A 37 4.50 -0.87 12.57
C TRP A 37 3.21 -0.45 13.31
N ASP A 38 2.49 0.52 12.75
CA ASP A 38 1.17 0.92 13.24
C ASP A 38 0.10 0.09 12.53
N PRO A 39 -0.73 -0.70 13.24
CA PRO A 39 -1.77 -1.52 12.62
C PRO A 39 -3.02 -0.72 12.19
N HIS A 40 -3.14 0.55 12.56
CA HIS A 40 -4.32 1.38 12.26
C HIS A 40 -4.08 2.36 11.12
N THR A 41 -2.85 2.49 10.65
CA THR A 41 -2.52 3.40 9.56
C THR A 41 -1.67 2.71 8.51
N HIS A 42 -1.97 3.01 7.24
CA HIS A 42 -1.07 2.69 6.13
C HIS A 42 -0.13 3.89 5.94
N PRO A 43 1.17 3.77 6.23
CA PRO A 43 2.11 4.85 6.00
C PRO A 43 2.39 4.98 4.50
N VAL A 44 2.43 6.21 4.00
CA VAL A 44 2.96 6.54 2.68
C VAL A 44 4.42 6.95 2.87
N VAL A 45 5.36 6.09 2.48
CA VAL A 45 6.79 6.29 2.72
C VAL A 45 7.49 6.73 1.43
N THR A 46 8.49 7.60 1.54
CA THR A 46 9.29 7.97 0.37
C THR A 46 10.53 7.11 0.18
N GLU A 47 10.77 6.66 -1.04
CA GLU A 47 12.00 5.96 -1.42
C GLU A 47 13.12 6.91 -1.88
N VAL A 48 12.86 8.23 -1.95
CA VAL A 48 13.80 9.22 -2.47
C VAL A 48 13.88 10.45 -1.59
N ALA A 49 15.08 11.01 -1.47
CA ALA A 49 15.29 12.26 -0.74
C ALA A 49 14.91 13.47 -1.61
N GLY A 50 14.34 14.50 -0.99
CA GLY A 50 13.92 15.69 -1.71
C GLY A 50 13.32 16.79 -0.82
N LEU A 51 12.87 17.84 -1.47
CA LEU A 51 12.04 18.88 -0.87
C LEU A 51 10.58 18.61 -1.21
N VAL A 52 9.74 18.64 -0.18
CA VAL A 52 8.29 18.52 -0.29
C VAL A 52 7.73 19.72 -1.03
N LYS A 53 6.88 19.47 -2.02
CA LYS A 53 6.09 20.48 -2.70
C LYS A 53 4.61 20.08 -2.70
N PHE A 54 3.78 20.87 -2.04
CA PHE A 54 2.34 20.65 -2.02
C PHE A 54 1.68 21.18 -3.31
N GLN A 55 0.80 20.37 -3.86
CA GLN A 55 -0.08 20.71 -4.98
C GLN A 55 -1.53 20.47 -4.57
N ASP A 56 -2.40 21.45 -4.86
CA ASP A 56 -3.82 21.43 -4.50
C ASP A 56 -4.08 21.22 -3.01
N PHE A 57 -3.22 21.75 -2.13
CA PHE A 57 -3.48 21.91 -0.69
C PHE A 57 -4.10 23.29 -0.45
N ILE A 58 -5.42 23.33 -0.39
CA ILE A 58 -6.23 24.54 -0.22
C ILE A 58 -7.04 24.35 1.05
N ASP A 59 -6.75 25.15 2.06
CA ASP A 59 -7.41 25.08 3.36
C ASP A 59 -8.94 25.27 3.23
N GLY A 60 -9.68 24.45 3.96
CA GLY A 60 -11.15 24.39 3.91
C GLY A 60 -11.74 23.78 2.63
N LEU A 61 -10.93 23.50 1.60
CA LEU A 61 -11.40 22.92 0.34
C LEU A 61 -10.85 21.51 0.11
N THR A 62 -9.54 21.34 0.10
CA THR A 62 -8.92 20.02 -0.09
C THR A 62 -8.29 19.47 1.18
N VAL A 63 -7.92 20.35 2.10
CA VAL A 63 -7.35 19.98 3.39
C VAL A 63 -7.93 20.85 4.50
N THR A 64 -7.82 20.39 5.74
CA THR A 64 -8.10 21.19 6.93
C THR A 64 -7.03 20.91 7.98
N THR A 65 -6.67 21.90 8.77
CA THR A 65 -5.76 21.70 9.91
C THR A 65 -6.58 21.24 11.11
N GLN A 66 -6.24 20.07 11.65
CA GLN A 66 -6.75 19.59 12.94
C GLN A 66 -5.63 19.66 13.96
N VAL A 67 -5.94 20.23 15.12
CA VAL A 67 -5.05 20.18 16.27
C VAL A 67 -5.49 19.00 17.12
N ASP A 68 -4.57 18.08 17.35
CA ASP A 68 -4.79 16.99 18.28
C ASP A 68 -4.89 17.56 19.71
N GLU A 69 -6.04 17.37 20.36
CA GLU A 69 -6.32 17.96 21.68
C GLU A 69 -5.42 17.40 22.80
N VAL A 70 -4.82 16.23 22.61
CA VAL A 70 -4.00 15.55 23.61
C VAL A 70 -2.54 15.97 23.50
N THR A 71 -2.02 16.01 22.29
CA THR A 71 -0.60 16.30 22.01
C THR A 71 -0.33 17.76 21.66
N GLY A 72 -1.37 18.51 21.28
CA GLY A 72 -1.26 19.88 20.78
C GLY A 72 -0.61 19.99 19.40
N LEU A 73 -0.35 18.86 18.73
CA LEU A 73 0.26 18.84 17.41
C LEU A 73 -0.79 19.12 16.34
N SER A 74 -0.47 20.06 15.45
CA SER A 74 -1.28 20.36 14.27
C SER A 74 -0.98 19.34 13.16
N SER A 75 -2.00 18.65 12.69
CA SER A 75 -1.94 17.75 11.54
C SER A 75 -2.87 18.24 10.43
N THR A 76 -2.42 18.15 9.19
CA THR A 76 -3.24 18.49 8.03
C THR A 76 -4.01 17.25 7.58
N VAL A 77 -5.34 17.32 7.50
CA VAL A 77 -6.21 16.20 7.09
C VAL A 77 -6.80 16.48 5.71
N VAL A 78 -6.72 15.52 4.80
CA VAL A 78 -7.30 15.62 3.46
C VAL A 78 -8.82 15.44 3.53
N LEU A 79 -9.59 16.39 3.00
CA LEU A 79 -11.07 16.37 3.00
C LEU A 79 -11.65 15.47 1.90
N ASP A 80 -12.93 15.08 1.98
CA ASP A 80 -13.57 14.32 0.88
C ASP A 80 -13.85 15.23 -0.33
N THR A 81 -13.65 14.68 -1.53
CA THR A 81 -14.05 15.26 -2.82
C THR A 81 -15.53 15.64 -2.91
N LYS A 82 -16.42 14.93 -2.21
CA LYS A 82 -17.86 15.25 -2.17
C LYS A 82 -18.16 16.61 -1.55
N GLN A 83 -17.27 17.13 -0.71
CA GLN A 83 -17.41 18.44 -0.06
C GLN A 83 -16.93 19.60 -0.97
N ARG A 84 -16.41 19.32 -2.19
CA ARG A 84 -15.61 20.27 -2.98
C ARG A 84 -16.31 20.95 -4.16
N GLY A 85 -17.65 20.91 -4.23
CA GLY A 85 -18.41 21.71 -5.20
C GLY A 85 -18.10 21.46 -6.69
N GLY A 86 -17.61 20.26 -7.06
CA GLY A 86 -17.46 19.85 -8.47
C GLY A 86 -16.10 20.13 -9.15
N LYS A 87 -15.09 20.63 -8.44
CA LYS A 87 -13.70 20.71 -8.96
C LYS A 87 -12.92 19.44 -8.62
N ASP A 88 -12.32 18.78 -9.61
CA ASP A 88 -11.45 17.59 -9.44
C ASP A 88 -10.04 18.01 -8.96
N LEU A 89 -9.98 18.63 -7.77
CA LEU A 89 -8.72 18.96 -7.09
C LEU A 89 -8.27 17.74 -6.28
N ARG A 90 -6.99 17.37 -6.37
CA ARG A 90 -6.42 16.21 -5.67
C ARG A 90 -5.21 16.64 -4.85
N ALA A 91 -5.33 16.58 -3.53
CA ALA A 91 -4.23 16.90 -2.63
C ALA A 91 -3.05 15.98 -2.96
N THR A 92 -1.96 16.56 -3.45
CA THR A 92 -0.84 15.82 -3.99
C THR A 92 0.46 16.36 -3.39
N VAL A 93 1.31 15.46 -2.92
CA VAL A 93 2.65 15.78 -2.44
C VAL A 93 3.66 15.39 -3.50
N LYS A 94 4.51 16.32 -3.93
CA LYS A 94 5.60 16.07 -4.88
C LYS A 94 6.94 16.20 -4.20
N LEU A 95 7.93 15.45 -4.66
CA LEU A 95 9.32 15.66 -4.27
C LEU A 95 10.10 16.36 -5.38
N VAL A 96 10.75 17.45 -5.03
CA VAL A 96 11.59 18.22 -5.94
C VAL A 96 13.03 18.30 -5.43
N ASN A 97 13.98 18.41 -6.35
CA ASN A 97 15.37 18.66 -6.01
C ASN A 97 15.62 20.13 -5.65
N SER A 98 16.86 20.48 -5.31
CA SER A 98 17.27 21.85 -4.98
C SER A 98 17.06 22.88 -6.11
N LYS A 99 16.88 22.43 -7.35
CA LYS A 99 16.57 23.27 -8.53
C LYS A 99 15.08 23.34 -8.84
N GLY A 100 14.22 22.74 -8.00
CA GLY A 100 12.77 22.70 -8.20
C GLY A 100 12.28 21.72 -9.26
N LYS A 101 13.14 20.83 -9.77
CA LYS A 101 12.73 19.77 -10.71
C LYS A 101 12.26 18.53 -9.94
N GLU A 102 11.18 17.91 -10.42
CA GLU A 102 10.64 16.67 -9.84
C GLU A 102 11.71 15.57 -9.78
N VAL A 103 11.79 14.91 -8.63
CA VAL A 103 12.58 13.70 -8.39
C VAL A 103 11.75 12.52 -8.86
N THR A 104 12.37 11.47 -9.40
CA THR A 104 11.69 10.23 -9.79
C THR A 104 11.90 9.15 -8.74
N PHE A 105 11.01 8.17 -8.63
CA PHE A 105 11.22 7.00 -7.78
C PHE A 105 12.50 6.26 -8.17
N ALA A 106 13.13 5.60 -7.21
CA ALA A 106 14.37 4.87 -7.41
C ALA A 106 14.23 3.88 -8.59
N ASN A 107 15.23 3.85 -9.48
CA ASN A 107 15.27 2.96 -10.65
C ASN A 107 14.09 3.11 -11.64
N THR A 108 13.32 4.20 -11.58
CA THR A 108 12.23 4.44 -12.53
C THR A 108 12.27 5.87 -13.11
N GLU A 109 11.54 6.08 -14.21
CA GLU A 109 11.28 7.39 -14.78
C GLU A 109 10.01 8.05 -14.21
N ILE A 110 9.37 7.42 -13.21
CA ILE A 110 8.08 7.85 -12.66
C ILE A 110 8.36 8.97 -11.65
N PRO A 111 7.76 10.17 -11.80
CA PRO A 111 7.90 11.24 -10.82
C PRO A 111 7.41 10.81 -9.43
N ALA A 112 8.16 11.19 -8.38
CA ALA A 112 7.82 10.96 -6.98
C ALA A 112 6.67 11.89 -6.57
N VAL A 113 5.46 11.47 -6.91
CA VAL A 113 4.21 12.21 -6.76
C VAL A 113 3.23 11.32 -6.01
N TYR A 114 2.84 11.76 -4.82
CA TYR A 114 1.95 11.04 -3.91
C TYR A 114 0.59 11.71 -3.91
N SER A 115 -0.37 11.11 -4.62
CA SER A 115 -1.77 11.55 -4.57
C SER A 115 -2.44 11.02 -3.31
N LEU A 116 -2.92 11.91 -2.45
CA LEU A 116 -3.46 11.54 -1.14
C LEU A 116 -4.98 11.37 -1.18
N PRO A 117 -5.52 10.26 -0.66
CA PRO A 117 -6.96 10.08 -0.54
C PRO A 117 -7.55 10.93 0.59
N ALA A 118 -8.87 11.05 0.60
CA ALA A 118 -9.59 11.66 1.72
C ALA A 118 -9.32 10.90 3.03
N GLY A 119 -9.20 11.63 4.13
CA GLY A 119 -8.85 11.08 5.44
C GLY A 119 -7.35 10.90 5.69
N ALA A 120 -6.49 11.08 4.68
CA ALA A 120 -5.05 11.03 4.87
C ALA A 120 -4.56 12.16 5.80
N PHE A 121 -3.72 11.81 6.76
CA PHE A 121 -3.04 12.73 7.67
C PHE A 121 -1.65 13.07 7.15
N VAL A 122 -1.36 14.36 7.03
CA VAL A 122 -0.07 14.90 6.61
C VAL A 122 0.52 15.71 7.76
N ALA A 123 1.67 15.27 8.24
CA ALA A 123 2.42 15.91 9.34
C ALA A 123 3.66 16.68 8.83
N LEU A 124 3.73 16.95 7.53
CA LEU A 124 4.80 17.68 6.87
C LEU A 124 4.34 19.09 6.48
N GLU A 125 5.30 19.99 6.27
CA GLU A 125 5.08 21.35 5.78
C GLU A 125 5.54 21.50 4.31
N ASP A 126 4.97 22.45 3.56
CA ASP A 126 5.45 22.76 2.20
C ASP A 126 6.90 23.25 2.26
N GLY A 127 7.79 22.66 1.47
CA GLY A 127 9.22 22.95 1.48
C GLY A 127 10.04 22.17 2.51
N ALA A 128 9.44 21.31 3.32
CA ALA A 128 10.17 20.44 4.24
C ALA A 128 11.14 19.52 3.49
N ARG A 129 12.30 19.22 4.10
CA ARG A 129 13.25 18.23 3.59
C ARG A 129 12.86 16.85 4.10
N VAL A 130 12.80 15.89 3.18
CA VAL A 130 12.58 14.47 3.50
C VAL A 130 13.73 13.62 2.97
N SER A 131 14.02 12.56 3.70
CA SER A 131 15.01 11.54 3.37
C SER A 131 14.33 10.23 2.99
N VAL A 132 15.09 9.32 2.39
CA VAL A 132 14.62 7.96 2.09
C VAL A 132 14.15 7.29 3.38
N GLY A 133 12.92 6.77 3.38
CA GLY A 133 12.27 6.13 4.53
C GLY A 133 11.36 7.05 5.34
N ASP A 134 11.31 8.35 5.05
CA ASP A 134 10.42 9.27 5.77
C ASP A 134 8.94 9.09 5.36
N VAL A 135 8.05 9.24 6.34
CA VAL A 135 6.59 9.12 6.14
C VAL A 135 6.03 10.44 5.63
N ILE A 136 5.49 10.43 4.41
CA ILE A 136 4.83 11.56 3.76
C ILE A 136 3.43 11.80 4.32
N ALA A 137 2.66 10.72 4.49
CA ALA A 137 1.31 10.76 5.01
C ALA A 137 0.97 9.46 5.73
N ARG A 138 -0.05 9.48 6.59
CA ARG A 138 -0.63 8.29 7.20
C ARG A 138 -2.09 8.20 6.83
N ILE A 139 -2.52 7.05 6.32
CA ILE A 139 -3.89 6.85 5.88
C ILE A 139 -4.55 5.93 6.89
N PRO A 140 -5.59 6.39 7.62
CA PRO A 140 -6.29 5.54 8.56
C PRO A 140 -6.88 4.36 7.81
N GLN A 141 -6.54 3.16 8.25
CA GLN A 141 -7.16 1.94 7.77
C GLN A 141 -8.46 1.76 8.56
N GLU A 142 -9.60 1.79 7.86
CA GLU A 142 -10.82 1.24 8.46
C GLU A 142 -10.53 -0.22 8.80
N SER A 143 -10.67 -0.60 10.08
CA SER A 143 -10.52 -1.98 10.52
C SER A 143 -11.34 -2.87 9.58
N SER A 144 -10.66 -3.76 8.86
CA SER A 144 -11.26 -4.69 7.90
C SER A 144 -12.61 -5.14 8.43
N LYS A 145 -13.69 -4.77 7.71
CA LYS A 145 -15.05 -5.22 8.04
C LYS A 145 -15.00 -6.73 8.26
N THR A 146 -15.58 -7.16 9.36
CA THR A 146 -15.61 -8.56 9.80
C THR A 146 -15.90 -9.44 8.60
N ARG A 147 -14.91 -10.25 8.22
CA ARG A 147 -15.04 -11.23 7.14
C ARG A 147 -16.28 -12.06 7.48
N ASP A 148 -17.25 -12.11 6.58
CA ASP A 148 -18.54 -12.77 6.85
C ASP A 148 -18.33 -14.29 6.95
N ILE A 149 -17.96 -14.74 8.16
CA ILE A 149 -17.73 -16.14 8.55
C ILE A 149 -19.04 -16.94 8.63
N THR A 150 -20.20 -16.33 8.35
CA THR A 150 -21.51 -16.98 8.52
C THR A 150 -21.94 -17.86 7.33
N GLY A 151 -21.09 -17.97 6.29
CA GLY A 151 -21.38 -18.62 5.01
C GLY A 151 -21.47 -20.17 4.97
N GLY A 152 -21.63 -20.88 6.09
CA GLY A 152 -22.05 -22.31 6.15
C GLY A 152 -21.37 -23.35 5.20
N LEU A 153 -22.05 -24.48 4.97
CA LEU A 153 -21.64 -25.56 4.04
C LEU A 153 -21.51 -25.16 2.54
N PRO A 154 -22.31 -24.21 2.00
CA PRO A 154 -22.17 -23.80 0.59
C PRO A 154 -20.77 -23.28 0.27
N ARG A 155 -20.12 -22.63 1.25
CA ARG A 155 -18.76 -22.12 1.10
C ARG A 155 -17.74 -23.25 0.92
N VAL A 156 -17.87 -24.32 1.68
CA VAL A 156 -17.01 -25.51 1.57
C VAL A 156 -17.19 -26.17 0.19
N ALA A 157 -18.43 -26.27 -0.30
CA ALA A 157 -18.69 -26.79 -1.65
C ALA A 157 -18.03 -25.94 -2.74
N ASP A 158 -18.12 -24.60 -2.65
CA ASP A 158 -17.47 -23.69 -3.60
C ASP A 158 -15.93 -23.86 -3.61
N LEU A 159 -15.31 -24.12 -2.46
CA LEU A 159 -13.87 -24.39 -2.34
C LEU A 159 -13.48 -25.72 -2.98
N PHE A 160 -14.22 -26.80 -2.73
CA PHE A 160 -13.97 -28.12 -3.33
C PHE A 160 -14.26 -28.16 -4.83
N GLU A 161 -15.24 -27.39 -5.30
CA GLU A 161 -15.53 -27.23 -6.73
C GLU A 161 -14.62 -26.20 -7.41
N ALA A 162 -13.69 -25.57 -6.66
CA ALA A 162 -12.78 -24.53 -7.12
C ALA A 162 -13.51 -23.42 -7.91
N ARG A 163 -14.68 -22.99 -7.44
CA ARG A 163 -15.45 -21.92 -8.08
C ARG A 163 -14.78 -20.57 -7.88
N LYS A 164 -14.86 -19.71 -8.90
CA LYS A 164 -14.37 -18.35 -8.80
C LYS A 164 -15.36 -17.50 -7.99
N PRO A 165 -14.90 -16.78 -6.95
CA PRO A 165 -15.73 -15.83 -6.23
C PRO A 165 -16.38 -14.79 -7.15
N LYS A 166 -17.51 -14.24 -6.71
CA LYS A 166 -18.15 -13.10 -7.40
C LYS A 166 -17.31 -11.84 -7.31
N ASP A 167 -16.65 -11.64 -6.18
CA ASP A 167 -15.83 -10.47 -5.90
C ASP A 167 -14.43 -10.90 -5.42
N PRO A 168 -13.56 -11.38 -6.32
CA PRO A 168 -12.26 -11.93 -5.92
C PRO A 168 -11.28 -10.84 -5.50
N ALA A 169 -10.42 -11.14 -4.53
CA ALA A 169 -9.26 -10.31 -4.21
C ALA A 169 -8.37 -10.19 -5.46
N ILE A 170 -7.80 -9.01 -5.67
CA ILE A 170 -6.87 -8.78 -6.79
C ILE A 170 -5.46 -8.93 -6.24
N LEU A 171 -4.68 -9.84 -6.82
CA LEU A 171 -3.31 -10.12 -6.41
C LEU A 171 -2.32 -9.53 -7.42
N ALA A 172 -1.11 -9.18 -6.96
CA ALA A 172 -0.03 -8.69 -7.81
C ALA A 172 0.46 -9.81 -8.75
N GLU A 173 0.42 -9.55 -10.05
CA GLU A 173 0.83 -10.50 -11.08
C GLU A 173 2.35 -10.59 -11.25
N LYS A 174 3.04 -9.50 -10.91
CA LYS A 174 4.49 -9.34 -10.96
C LYS A 174 4.97 -8.67 -9.68
N SER A 175 6.22 -8.93 -9.32
CA SER A 175 6.91 -8.16 -8.29
C SER A 175 7.47 -6.87 -8.90
N GLY A 176 7.43 -5.76 -8.18
CA GLY A 176 8.00 -4.50 -8.64
C GLY A 176 7.35 -3.27 -8.04
N THR A 177 7.66 -2.10 -8.59
CA THR A 177 7.13 -0.80 -8.15
C THR A 177 5.79 -0.50 -8.81
N VAL A 178 4.79 -0.18 -7.98
CA VAL A 178 3.44 0.17 -8.39
C VAL A 178 3.37 1.62 -8.87
N SER A 179 2.67 1.86 -9.97
CA SER A 179 2.29 3.19 -10.44
C SER A 179 0.90 3.17 -11.07
N PHE A 180 0.30 4.35 -11.24
CA PHE A 180 -1.03 4.45 -11.82
C PHE A 180 -1.00 5.17 -13.17
N GLY A 181 -1.46 4.48 -14.20
CA GLY A 181 -1.59 5.04 -15.54
C GLY A 181 -2.84 5.92 -15.71
N LYS A 182 -3.02 6.45 -16.93
CA LYS A 182 -4.20 7.26 -17.28
C LYS A 182 -5.49 6.47 -17.05
N GLU A 183 -6.37 7.02 -16.23
CA GLU A 183 -7.67 6.40 -15.93
C GLU A 183 -8.56 6.33 -17.18
N THR A 184 -9.32 5.24 -17.29
CA THR A 184 -10.34 5.04 -18.33
C THR A 184 -11.73 5.26 -17.72
N LYS A 185 -12.79 5.33 -18.54
CA LYS A 185 -14.17 5.41 -18.06
C LYS A 185 -14.52 4.17 -17.22
N GLY A 186 -14.53 4.33 -15.89
CA GLY A 186 -14.91 3.30 -14.92
C GLY A 186 -13.80 2.38 -14.41
N LYS A 187 -12.59 2.43 -14.99
CA LYS A 187 -11.43 1.63 -14.56
C LYS A 187 -10.19 2.49 -14.34
N ARG A 188 -9.41 2.15 -13.31
CA ARG A 188 -8.06 2.65 -13.04
C ARG A 188 -7.04 1.70 -13.65
N ARG A 189 -5.94 2.22 -14.19
CA ARG A 189 -4.85 1.41 -14.75
C ARG A 189 -3.76 1.26 -13.69
N LEU A 190 -3.59 0.06 -13.17
CA LEU A 190 -2.45 -0.33 -12.35
C LEU A 190 -1.30 -0.72 -13.27
N ILE A 191 -0.09 -0.23 -12.96
CA ILE A 191 1.13 -0.58 -13.66
C ILE A 191 2.15 -1.06 -12.62
N ILE A 192 2.67 -2.27 -12.78
CA ILE A 192 3.76 -2.80 -11.95
C ILE A 192 5.00 -2.83 -12.83
N THR A 193 6.05 -2.12 -12.42
CA THR A 193 7.35 -2.08 -13.11
C THR A 193 8.33 -2.93 -12.34
N SER A 194 8.81 -4.02 -12.95
CA SER A 194 9.83 -4.90 -12.35
C SER A 194 11.20 -4.21 -12.35
N ASP A 195 12.15 -4.72 -11.56
CA ASP A 195 13.51 -4.16 -11.48
C ASP A 195 14.25 -4.18 -12.83
N ASP A 196 13.92 -5.15 -13.70
CA ASP A 196 14.45 -5.26 -15.06
C ASP A 196 13.84 -4.24 -16.06
N GLY A 197 12.89 -3.41 -15.60
CA GLY A 197 12.18 -2.41 -16.42
C GLY A 197 10.92 -2.94 -17.12
N ASP A 198 10.62 -4.23 -17.00
CA ASP A 198 9.41 -4.85 -17.56
C ASP A 198 8.14 -4.32 -16.89
N LYS A 199 7.19 -3.85 -17.71
CA LYS A 199 5.92 -3.28 -17.25
C LYS A 199 4.77 -4.26 -17.44
N TYR A 200 4.04 -4.50 -16.36
CA TYR A 200 2.77 -5.21 -16.37
C TYR A 200 1.64 -4.21 -16.13
N GLU A 201 0.60 -4.21 -16.99
CA GLU A 201 -0.55 -3.31 -16.85
C GLU A 201 -1.85 -4.09 -16.64
N GLU A 202 -2.67 -3.64 -15.70
CA GLU A 202 -3.99 -4.19 -15.43
C GLU A 202 -5.04 -3.09 -15.20
N LEU A 203 -6.28 -3.33 -15.64
CA LEU A 203 -7.39 -2.39 -15.48
C LEU A 203 -8.30 -2.81 -14.32
N ILE A 204 -8.16 -2.12 -13.19
CA ILE A 204 -8.94 -2.37 -11.97
C ILE A 204 -10.19 -1.47 -11.93
N PRO A 205 -11.40 -1.98 -11.62
CA PRO A 205 -12.58 -1.14 -11.47
C PRO A 205 -12.41 -0.07 -10.38
N LYS A 206 -12.86 1.17 -10.63
CA LYS A 206 -12.66 2.31 -9.69
C LYS A 206 -13.34 2.16 -8.33
N TRP A 207 -14.36 1.31 -8.24
CA TRP A 207 -15.08 1.04 -6.99
C TRP A 207 -14.32 0.07 -6.08
N ARG A 208 -13.30 -0.63 -6.59
CA ARG A 208 -12.40 -1.43 -5.77
C ARG A 208 -11.46 -0.50 -5.01
N GLN A 209 -11.38 -0.72 -3.70
CA GLN A 209 -10.40 -0.07 -2.85
C GLN A 209 -9.06 -0.78 -3.03
N LEU A 210 -8.01 0.00 -3.32
CA LEU A 210 -6.65 -0.50 -3.44
C LEU A 210 -5.94 -0.31 -2.10
N ASN A 211 -5.15 -1.30 -1.72
CA ASN A 211 -4.35 -1.29 -0.50
C ASN A 211 -2.91 -0.82 -0.72
N VAL A 212 -2.59 -0.44 -1.96
CA VAL A 212 -1.24 -0.05 -2.39
C VAL A 212 -1.22 1.38 -2.93
N PHE A 213 -0.07 2.03 -2.76
CA PHE A 213 0.17 3.39 -3.22
C PHE A 213 1.14 3.47 -4.40
N GLU A 214 1.15 4.62 -5.06
CA GLU A 214 2.11 4.91 -6.11
C GLU A 214 3.53 5.00 -5.51
N GLY A 215 4.46 4.28 -6.12
CA GLY A 215 5.83 4.11 -5.62
C GLY A 215 5.99 2.98 -4.60
N GLU A 216 4.93 2.28 -4.21
CA GLU A 216 5.02 1.13 -3.32
C GLU A 216 5.58 -0.08 -4.07
N THR A 217 6.50 -0.82 -3.44
CA THR A 217 7.02 -2.09 -3.96
C THR A 217 6.14 -3.24 -3.47
N VAL A 218 5.74 -4.11 -4.41
CA VAL A 218 4.88 -5.27 -4.13
C VAL A 218 5.55 -6.54 -4.61
N GLU A 219 5.25 -7.66 -3.94
CA GLU A 219 5.66 -8.98 -4.39
C GLU A 219 4.55 -9.69 -5.19
N ARG A 220 4.94 -10.55 -6.13
CA ARG A 220 3.98 -11.40 -6.85
C ARG A 220 3.14 -12.21 -5.86
N GLY A 221 1.82 -12.14 -6.02
CA GLY A 221 0.84 -12.78 -5.15
C GLY A 221 0.41 -11.94 -3.95
N GLU A 222 0.93 -10.73 -3.78
CA GLU A 222 0.48 -9.78 -2.76
C GLU A 222 -0.91 -9.22 -3.05
N VAL A 223 -1.71 -8.96 -2.02
CA VAL A 223 -3.08 -8.43 -2.18
C VAL A 223 -3.03 -6.95 -2.52
N ILE A 224 -3.45 -6.61 -3.74
CA ILE A 224 -3.54 -5.24 -4.25
C ILE A 224 -4.89 -4.61 -3.91
N ALA A 225 -5.97 -5.41 -3.96
CA ALA A 225 -7.31 -4.98 -3.63
C ALA A 225 -8.05 -6.08 -2.87
N ASP A 226 -8.79 -5.68 -1.84
CA ASP A 226 -9.56 -6.63 -1.02
C ASP A 226 -10.65 -7.34 -1.82
N GLY A 227 -10.97 -8.55 -1.37
CA GLY A 227 -12.00 -9.42 -1.91
C GLY A 227 -11.84 -10.86 -1.40
N GLU A 228 -12.64 -11.78 -1.94
CA GLU A 228 -12.47 -13.20 -1.65
C GLU A 228 -11.21 -13.77 -2.30
N PRO A 229 -10.36 -14.49 -1.55
CA PRO A 229 -9.23 -15.18 -2.17
C PRO A 229 -9.72 -16.23 -3.19
N ASN A 230 -9.24 -16.11 -4.44
CA ASN A 230 -9.56 -17.05 -5.51
C ASN A 230 -8.54 -18.21 -5.49
N PRO A 231 -8.96 -19.48 -5.28
CA PRO A 231 -8.05 -20.63 -5.26
C PRO A 231 -7.15 -20.74 -6.51
N HIS A 232 -7.66 -20.35 -7.68
CA HIS A 232 -6.90 -20.37 -8.93
C HIS A 232 -5.73 -19.38 -8.92
N ASP A 233 -5.94 -18.19 -8.35
CA ASP A 233 -4.92 -17.15 -8.30
C ASP A 233 -3.90 -17.44 -7.19
N ILE A 234 -4.35 -17.98 -6.06
CA ILE A 234 -3.44 -18.48 -5.00
C ILE A 234 -2.50 -19.53 -5.58
N LEU A 235 -3.03 -20.55 -6.28
CA LEU A 235 -2.21 -21.59 -6.88
C LEU A 235 -1.20 -21.03 -7.88
N ARG A 236 -1.67 -20.18 -8.78
CA ARG A 236 -0.89 -19.65 -9.90
C ARG A 236 0.17 -18.65 -9.46
N LEU A 237 -0.08 -17.87 -8.40
CA LEU A 237 0.79 -16.78 -7.97
C LEU A 237 1.62 -17.13 -6.74
N GLN A 238 1.05 -17.89 -5.79
CA GLN A 238 1.69 -18.23 -4.51
C GLN A 238 2.07 -19.72 -4.40
N GLY A 239 1.54 -20.59 -5.27
CA GLY A 239 1.92 -22.00 -5.37
C GLY A 239 1.04 -22.95 -4.55
N VAL A 240 1.42 -24.23 -4.57
CA VAL A 240 0.63 -25.34 -4.02
C VAL A 240 0.53 -25.28 -2.49
N GLU A 241 1.63 -24.94 -1.81
CA GLU A 241 1.68 -24.89 -0.34
C GLU A 241 0.77 -23.79 0.21
N ALA A 242 0.81 -22.60 -0.39
CA ALA A 242 -0.07 -21.50 -0.03
C ALA A 242 -1.56 -21.87 -0.24
N LEU A 243 -1.89 -22.54 -1.35
CA LEU A 243 -3.24 -23.03 -1.60
C LEU A 243 -3.67 -24.07 -0.55
N ALA A 244 -2.82 -25.04 -0.24
CA ALA A 244 -3.14 -26.09 0.73
C ALA A 244 -3.40 -25.47 2.12
N ASN A 245 -2.53 -24.57 2.57
CA ASN A 245 -2.71 -23.85 3.84
C ASN A 245 -4.00 -23.02 3.85
N TYR A 246 -4.34 -22.37 2.74
CA TYR A 246 -5.61 -21.64 2.62
C TYR A 246 -6.82 -22.56 2.75
N LEU A 247 -6.85 -23.69 2.02
CA LEU A 247 -7.96 -24.64 2.07
C LEU A 247 -8.14 -25.25 3.46
N VAL A 248 -7.04 -25.63 4.12
CA VAL A 248 -7.10 -26.20 5.49
C VAL A 248 -7.58 -25.18 6.52
N ARG A 249 -7.26 -23.89 6.35
CA ARG A 249 -7.71 -22.84 7.27
C ARG A 249 -9.19 -22.51 7.11
N GLU A 250 -9.73 -22.66 5.91
CA GLU A 250 -11.09 -22.26 5.57
C GLU A 250 -12.14 -23.38 5.80
N ILE A 251 -11.70 -24.63 5.98
CA ILE A 251 -12.52 -25.82 6.25
C ILE A 251 -12.46 -26.18 7.74
#